data_AF-A0A8H4TXJ3-F1
#
_entry.id   AF-A0A8H4TXJ3-F1
#
_cell.length_a   1.000
_cell.length_b   1.000
_cell.length_c   1.000
_cell.angle_alpha   90.00
_cell.angle_beta   90.00
_cell.angle_gamma   90.00
#
_symmetry.space_group_name_H-M   'P 1'
#
loop_
_entity.id
_entity.type
_entity.pdbx_description
1 polymer ?
#
loop_
_entity_poly.entity_id
_entity_poly.type
_entity_poly.pdbx_seq_one_letter_code
_entity_poly.pdbx_strand_id
1 'polypeptide(L)'
;MNIEAPKQIQQTHCYSFVKPTRFRKVIQEFAGNGTLVLEGSEHRAHRKMLANPLSVPNIRKLQPIFEAKSRELCKLLDNAAASSGLIDCTEVFTKATLDIIGATVLGLELENPSSGTFDIKQDIHVAKTDTTGKKACSFHQAYEIIFEQGLLGKILLFANGFFPFRWMPIQENRKYMFCTDWVRRVLQQTISDRRAKVKNKMAFNKTEHNQKDSRDLLTFIVEETTSHYRAAAEEVTIDGVRIPKGTIVDIVPLTGDQLPPYAFQAFVSGSRMCIGKNYVMLDMKCMLIEMVPRFRFCAVDKPLTIENPGFAMRPTGLEARLEKIVSF
;
A
#
# COMPACT_ATOMS: atom_id res chain seq x y z
N MET A 1 26.37 -12.59 -14.70
CA MET A 1 25.56 -11.42 -14.29
C MET A 1 26.16 -10.83 -13.02
N ASN A 2 26.53 -9.54 -12.99
CA ASN A 2 27.25 -8.92 -11.86
C ASN A 2 26.27 -8.58 -10.71
N ILE A 3 26.29 -9.41 -9.67
CA ILE A 3 25.46 -9.30 -8.46
C ILE A 3 26.00 -8.25 -7.47
N GLU A 4 27.27 -7.90 -7.56
CA GLU A 4 27.95 -7.10 -6.54
C GLU A 4 27.49 -5.64 -6.56
N ALA A 5 27.18 -5.09 -7.74
CA ALA A 5 26.67 -3.72 -7.87
C ALA A 5 25.32 -3.50 -7.16
N PRO A 6 24.26 -4.31 -7.38
CA PRO A 6 23.01 -4.21 -6.62
C PRO A 6 23.21 -4.34 -5.10
N LYS A 7 24.09 -5.25 -4.67
CA LYS A 7 24.40 -5.47 -3.25
C LYS A 7 25.07 -4.25 -2.63
N GLN A 8 26.07 -3.67 -3.28
CA GLN A 8 26.73 -2.45 -2.83
C GLN A 8 25.76 -1.27 -2.74
N ILE A 9 24.88 -1.10 -3.72
CA ILE A 9 23.91 -0.01 -3.73
C ILE A 9 22.87 -0.17 -2.62
N GLN A 10 22.33 -1.37 -2.44
CA GLN A 10 21.20 -1.59 -1.55
C GLN A 10 21.59 -1.83 -0.09
N GLN A 11 22.83 -2.29 0.15
CA GLN A 11 23.32 -2.63 1.48
C GLN A 11 24.36 -1.59 1.91
N THR A 12 25.53 -1.59 1.26
CA THR A 12 26.71 -0.82 1.69
C THR A 12 26.51 0.69 1.56
N HIS A 13 25.91 1.16 0.46
CA HIS A 13 25.80 2.58 0.11
C HIS A 13 24.34 3.07 0.03
N CYS A 14 23.40 2.35 0.64
CA CYS A 14 21.96 2.62 0.51
C CYS A 14 21.51 4.02 0.91
N TYR A 15 22.22 4.71 1.80
CA TYR A 15 21.93 6.09 2.19
C TYR A 15 22.70 7.13 1.39
N SER A 16 23.71 6.72 0.61
CA SER A 16 24.39 7.57 -0.36
C SER A 16 23.51 7.86 -1.58
N PHE A 17 22.57 6.96 -1.89
CA PHE A 17 21.56 7.14 -2.94
C PHE A 17 20.26 7.68 -2.36
N VAL A 18 20.08 9.00 -2.40
CA VAL A 18 18.86 9.66 -1.95
C VAL A 18 17.83 9.78 -3.08
N LYS A 19 16.54 9.74 -2.74
CA LYS A 19 15.49 9.97 -3.74
C LYS A 19 15.66 11.36 -4.37
N PRO A 20 15.48 11.51 -5.71
CA PRO A 20 15.50 12.81 -6.35
C PRO A 20 14.47 13.76 -5.73
N THR A 21 14.84 15.03 -5.54
CA THR A 21 13.97 16.04 -4.90
C THR A 21 12.61 16.16 -5.58
N ARG A 22 12.57 16.04 -6.91
CA ARG A 22 11.32 16.09 -7.69
C ARG A 22 10.39 14.93 -7.35
N PHE A 23 10.94 13.71 -7.34
CA PHE A 23 10.22 12.50 -6.96
C PHE A 23 9.72 12.58 -5.51
N ARG A 24 10.54 13.11 -4.60
CA ARG A 24 10.16 13.35 -3.20
C ARG A 24 8.97 14.30 -3.10
N LYS A 25 9.00 15.44 -3.79
CA LYS A 25 7.89 16.42 -3.79
C LYS A 25 6.58 15.79 -4.24
N VAL A 26 6.62 15.04 -5.34
CA VAL A 26 5.45 14.36 -5.91
C VAL A 26 4.88 13.32 -4.94
N ILE A 27 5.73 12.48 -4.35
CA ILE A 27 5.27 11.47 -3.38
C ILE A 27 4.74 12.09 -2.10
N GLN A 28 5.38 13.15 -1.61
CA GLN A 28 5.01 13.83 -0.38
C GLN A 28 3.58 14.39 -0.42
N GLU A 29 3.03 14.68 -1.61
CA GLU A 29 1.66 15.19 -1.75
C GLU A 29 0.60 14.21 -1.25
N PHE A 30 0.75 12.91 -1.58
CA PHE A 30 -0.22 11.88 -1.17
C PHE A 30 0.26 11.04 0.01
N ALA A 31 1.55 10.74 0.10
CA ALA A 31 2.10 9.88 1.16
C ALA A 31 2.50 10.67 2.42
N GLY A 32 2.55 12.00 2.35
CA GLY A 32 3.00 12.85 3.45
C GLY A 32 4.49 12.68 3.77
N ASN A 33 4.91 13.20 4.93
CA ASN A 33 6.30 13.07 5.38
C ASN A 33 6.46 11.80 6.25
N GLY A 34 6.88 10.70 5.63
CA GLY A 34 7.08 9.41 6.30
C GLY A 34 8.17 8.57 5.64
N THR A 35 8.28 7.28 6.00
CA THR A 35 9.35 6.38 5.53
C THR A 35 9.58 6.42 4.01
N LEU A 36 8.53 6.59 3.21
CA LEU A 36 8.64 6.63 1.75
C LEU A 36 9.41 7.88 1.24
N VAL A 37 9.35 8.98 1.99
CA VAL A 37 9.87 10.32 1.60
C VAL A 37 11.17 10.65 2.32
N LEU A 38 11.26 10.30 3.61
CA LEU A 38 12.41 10.58 4.46
C LEU A 38 13.69 9.92 3.94
N GLU A 39 14.83 10.51 4.30
CA GLU A 39 16.18 10.05 3.93
C GLU A 39 17.10 10.00 5.15
N GLY A 40 18.25 9.35 5.02
CA GLY A 40 19.30 9.36 6.04
C GLY A 40 18.86 8.90 7.44
N SER A 41 19.22 9.69 8.45
CA SER A 41 18.92 9.41 9.86
C SER A 41 17.42 9.47 10.17
N GLU A 42 16.67 10.38 9.55
CA GLU A 42 15.21 10.48 9.73
C GLU A 42 14.50 9.24 9.18
N HIS A 43 14.91 8.76 8.00
CA HIS A 43 14.43 7.49 7.46
C HIS A 43 14.71 6.32 8.42
N ARG A 44 15.95 6.26 8.95
CA ARG A 44 16.35 5.19 9.88
C ARG A 44 15.53 5.22 11.17
N ALA A 45 15.32 6.40 11.74
CA ALA A 45 14.53 6.58 12.95
C ALA A 45 13.06 6.19 12.73
N HIS A 46 12.44 6.67 11.65
CA HIS A 46 11.04 6.37 11.33
C HIS A 46 10.86 4.87 11.00
N ARG A 47 11.82 4.25 10.31
CA ARG A 47 11.82 2.81 10.05
C ARG A 47 12.00 1.99 11.33
N LYS A 48 12.86 2.42 12.27
CA LYS A 48 13.04 1.76 13.57
C LYS A 48 11.74 1.79 14.38
N MET A 49 11.04 2.92 14.41
CA MET A 49 9.73 3.07 15.06
C MET A 49 8.67 2.12 14.47
N LEU A 50 8.70 1.86 13.16
CA LEU A 50 7.77 0.94 12.51
C LEU A 50 8.20 -0.53 12.54
N ALA A 51 9.42 -0.85 13.00
CA ALA A 51 9.95 -2.21 12.92
C ALA A 51 9.23 -3.17 13.87
N ASN A 52 8.86 -2.71 15.07
CA ASN A 52 8.20 -3.56 16.05
C ASN A 52 6.69 -3.76 15.77
N PRO A 53 5.89 -2.76 15.33
CA PRO A 53 4.52 -2.98 14.92
C PRO A 53 4.44 -3.95 13.72
N LEU A 54 5.41 -3.88 12.80
CA LEU A 54 5.57 -4.78 11.66
C LEU A 54 6.47 -6.00 11.94
N SER A 55 6.68 -6.36 13.20
CA SER A 55 7.43 -7.56 13.55
C SER A 55 6.66 -8.83 13.20
N VAL A 56 7.37 -9.93 12.94
CA VAL A 56 6.74 -11.23 12.62
C VAL A 56 5.71 -11.68 13.68
N PRO A 57 5.98 -11.56 15.00
CA PRO A 57 4.98 -11.90 16.01
C PRO A 57 3.70 -11.06 15.92
N ASN A 58 3.82 -9.75 15.69
CA ASN A 58 2.66 -8.87 15.56
C ASN A 58 1.90 -9.11 14.25
N ILE A 59 2.60 -9.36 13.15
CA ILE A 59 1.98 -9.75 11.87
C ILE A 59 1.19 -11.06 12.00
N ARG A 60 1.70 -12.05 12.73
CA ARG A 60 0.96 -13.32 12.96
C ARG A 60 -0.36 -13.12 13.70
N LYS A 61 -0.49 -12.10 14.55
CA LYS A 61 -1.77 -11.76 15.20
C LYS A 61 -2.85 -11.30 14.20
N LEU A 62 -2.44 -10.84 13.01
CA LEU A 62 -3.32 -10.40 11.93
C LEU A 62 -3.83 -11.56 11.06
N GLN A 63 -3.23 -12.76 11.19
CA GLN A 63 -3.59 -13.94 10.38
C GLN A 63 -5.10 -14.24 10.34
N PRO A 64 -5.86 -14.20 11.44
CA PRO A 64 -7.30 -14.46 11.39
C PRO A 64 -8.07 -13.47 10.52
N ILE A 65 -7.59 -12.22 10.40
CA ILE A 65 -8.20 -11.20 9.53
C ILE A 65 -7.87 -11.49 8.06
N PHE A 66 -6.61 -11.84 7.74
CA PHE A 66 -6.22 -12.25 6.38
C PHE A 66 -7.07 -13.43 5.90
N GLU A 67 -7.24 -14.45 6.74
CA GLU A 67 -8.06 -15.61 6.43
C GLU A 67 -9.54 -15.24 6.24
N ALA A 68 -10.10 -14.38 7.09
CA ALA A 68 -11.47 -13.90 6.96
C ALA A 68 -11.70 -13.16 5.64
N LYS A 69 -10.82 -12.21 5.30
CA LYS A 69 -10.90 -11.44 4.06
C LYS A 69 -10.63 -12.29 2.81
N SER A 70 -9.76 -13.29 2.91
CA SER A 70 -9.53 -14.27 1.84
C SER A 70 -10.79 -15.10 1.55
N ARG A 71 -11.54 -15.49 2.59
CA ARG A 71 -12.84 -16.16 2.44
C ARG A 71 -13.90 -15.25 1.84
N GLU A 72 -13.95 -13.98 2.23
CA GLU A 72 -14.86 -12.99 1.62
C GLU A 72 -14.57 -12.82 0.12
N LEU A 73 -13.30 -12.71 -0.26
CA LEU A 73 -12.89 -12.71 -1.66
C LEU A 73 -13.34 -13.98 -2.39
N CYS A 74 -13.13 -15.16 -1.79
CA CYS A 74 -13.59 -16.41 -2.42
C CYS A 74 -15.10 -16.45 -2.63
N LYS A 75 -15.91 -15.91 -1.71
CA LYS A 75 -17.37 -15.79 -1.91
C LYS A 75 -17.71 -14.88 -3.10
N LEU A 76 -16.97 -13.79 -3.30
CA LEU A 76 -17.15 -12.92 -4.47
C LEU A 76 -16.79 -13.65 -5.77
N LEU A 77 -15.68 -14.39 -5.77
CA LEU A 77 -15.26 -15.21 -6.91
C LEU A 77 -16.25 -16.35 -7.18
N ASP A 78 -16.86 -16.93 -6.15
CA ASP A 78 -17.92 -17.95 -6.28
C ASP A 78 -19.14 -17.41 -7.02
N ASN A 79 -19.56 -16.19 -6.71
CA ASN A 79 -20.67 -15.52 -7.37
C ASN A 79 -20.32 -15.13 -8.81
N ALA A 80 -19.10 -14.67 -9.05
CA ALA A 80 -18.61 -14.38 -10.40
C ALA A 80 -18.55 -15.65 -11.27
N ALA A 81 -18.04 -16.75 -10.72
CA ALA A 81 -17.99 -18.06 -11.39
C ALA A 81 -19.38 -18.62 -11.71
N ALA A 82 -20.39 -18.34 -10.87
CA ALA A 82 -21.77 -18.77 -11.11
C ALA A 82 -22.51 -17.95 -12.18
N SER A 83 -21.97 -16.79 -12.58
CA SER A 83 -22.57 -15.92 -13.60
C SER A 83 -21.85 -16.06 -14.94
N SER A 84 -20.95 -15.12 -15.30
CA SER A 84 -20.20 -15.17 -16.56
C SER A 84 -18.89 -15.95 -16.45
N GLY A 85 -18.38 -16.13 -15.23
CA GLY A 85 -17.03 -16.62 -14.96
C GLY A 85 -15.92 -15.65 -15.35
N LEU A 86 -16.20 -14.53 -16.02
CA LEU A 86 -15.20 -13.56 -16.43
C LEU A 86 -14.99 -12.52 -15.32
N ILE A 87 -13.74 -12.32 -14.93
CA ILE A 87 -13.34 -11.30 -13.95
C ILE A 87 -12.21 -10.44 -14.50
N ASP A 88 -12.18 -9.16 -14.10
CA ASP A 88 -10.98 -8.34 -14.17
C ASP A 88 -10.16 -8.59 -12.90
N CYS A 89 -9.01 -9.26 -13.05
CA CYS A 89 -8.15 -9.58 -11.91
C CYS A 89 -7.59 -8.31 -11.25
N THR A 90 -7.30 -7.27 -12.02
CA THR A 90 -6.73 -6.03 -11.48
C THR A 90 -7.71 -5.36 -10.55
N GLU A 91 -8.96 -5.24 -10.97
CA GLU A 91 -10.03 -4.64 -10.16
C GLU A 91 -10.29 -5.47 -8.90
N VAL A 92 -10.51 -6.78 -9.06
CA VAL A 92 -10.86 -7.69 -7.96
C VAL A 92 -9.76 -7.71 -6.89
N PHE A 93 -8.49 -7.87 -7.29
CA PHE A 93 -7.39 -7.93 -6.32
C PHE A 93 -7.03 -6.57 -5.73
N THR A 94 -7.21 -5.46 -6.47
CA THR A 94 -7.05 -4.11 -5.90
C THR A 94 -8.06 -3.86 -4.79
N LYS A 95 -9.34 -4.20 -5.03
CA LYS A 95 -10.40 -4.06 -4.03
C LYS A 95 -10.16 -4.93 -2.81
N ALA A 96 -9.84 -6.21 -3.01
CA ALA A 96 -9.54 -7.13 -1.91
C ALA A 96 -8.34 -6.67 -1.06
N THR A 97 -7.27 -6.20 -1.72
CA THR A 97 -6.07 -5.70 -1.02
C THR A 97 -6.39 -4.45 -0.19
N LEU A 98 -7.20 -3.53 -0.73
CA LEU A 98 -7.64 -2.35 0.02
C LEU A 98 -8.46 -2.72 1.25
N ASP A 99 -9.40 -3.67 1.14
CA ASP A 99 -10.22 -4.14 2.27
C ASP A 99 -9.35 -4.79 3.35
N ILE A 100 -8.38 -5.60 2.94
CA ILE A 100 -7.41 -6.23 3.85
C ILE A 100 -6.60 -5.17 4.59
N ILE A 101 -6.05 -4.17 3.88
CA ILE A 101 -5.30 -3.07 4.50
C ILE A 101 -6.20 -2.26 5.42
N GLY A 102 -7.43 -1.95 5.02
CA GLY A 102 -8.39 -1.27 5.88
C GLY A 102 -8.60 -2.00 7.20
N ALA A 103 -8.87 -3.30 7.13
CA ALA A 103 -9.17 -4.10 8.32
C ALA A 103 -7.94 -4.31 9.21
N THR A 104 -6.77 -4.61 8.61
CA THR A 104 -5.57 -4.99 9.38
C THR A 104 -4.69 -3.81 9.77
N VAL A 105 -4.63 -2.75 8.96
CA VAL A 105 -3.80 -1.56 9.24
C VAL A 105 -4.60 -0.51 9.99
N LEU A 106 -5.80 -0.17 9.50
CA LEU A 106 -6.61 0.89 10.09
C LEU A 106 -7.58 0.38 11.17
N GLY A 107 -7.89 -0.91 11.16
CA GLY A 107 -8.96 -1.50 11.97
C GLY A 107 -10.34 -1.04 11.51
N LEU A 108 -10.51 -0.81 10.21
CA LEU A 108 -11.74 -0.33 9.58
C LEU A 108 -12.24 -1.36 8.57
N GLU A 109 -13.54 -1.62 8.60
CA GLU A 109 -14.21 -2.29 7.49
C GLU A 109 -14.46 -1.25 6.40
N LEU A 110 -13.75 -1.38 5.27
CA LEU A 110 -13.99 -0.53 4.11
C LEU A 110 -15.16 -1.16 3.36
N GLU A 111 -16.35 -0.57 3.48
CA GLU A 111 -17.55 -1.08 2.82
C GLU A 111 -17.30 -1.26 1.31
N ASN A 112 -17.42 -2.50 0.82
CA ASN A 112 -17.76 -2.78 -0.56
C ASN A 112 -19.29 -2.96 -0.59
N PRO A 113 -20.07 -2.18 -1.36
CA PRO A 113 -21.49 -2.46 -1.53
C PRO A 113 -21.62 -3.83 -2.21
N SER A 114 -21.93 -4.83 -1.39
CA SER A 114 -22.38 -6.13 -1.83
C SER A 114 -23.73 -5.96 -2.54
N SER A 115 -23.72 -5.84 -3.87
CA SER A 115 -24.76 -6.30 -4.81
C SER A 115 -24.68 -5.55 -6.14
N GLY A 116 -24.61 -6.31 -7.24
CA GLY A 116 -24.83 -5.78 -8.59
C GLY A 116 -23.56 -5.60 -9.41
N THR A 117 -23.64 -6.03 -10.67
CA THR A 117 -22.69 -5.76 -11.76
C THR A 117 -22.02 -4.40 -11.65
N PHE A 118 -20.70 -4.40 -11.46
CA PHE A 118 -19.89 -3.19 -11.37
C PHE A 118 -19.67 -2.62 -12.77
N ASP A 119 -20.26 -1.46 -13.04
CA ASP A 119 -19.97 -0.66 -14.22
C ASP A 119 -19.24 0.63 -13.77
N ILE A 120 -17.94 0.66 -13.99
CA ILE A 120 -16.99 1.72 -13.61
C ILE A 120 -17.41 3.10 -14.20
N LYS A 121 -18.29 3.11 -15.22
CA LYS A 121 -18.76 4.35 -15.85
C LYS A 121 -19.90 5.04 -15.09
N GLN A 122 -20.67 4.33 -14.27
CA GLN A 122 -21.89 4.89 -13.68
C GLN A 122 -21.65 5.64 -12.35
N ASP A 123 -20.62 5.27 -11.58
CA ASP A 123 -20.38 5.82 -10.23
C ASP A 123 -19.47 7.06 -10.20
N ILE A 124 -19.03 7.56 -11.35
CA ILE A 124 -18.33 8.85 -11.47
C ILE A 124 -19.22 10.05 -11.03
N HIS A 125 -20.52 9.83 -10.82
CA HIS A 125 -21.50 10.88 -10.47
C HIS A 125 -22.13 10.83 -9.08
N VAL A 126 -21.69 10.00 -8.13
CA VAL A 126 -22.29 10.03 -6.78
C VAL A 126 -21.22 10.18 -5.69
N ALA A 127 -20.73 11.42 -5.55
CA ALA A 127 -20.35 11.88 -4.23
C ALA A 127 -21.62 11.90 -3.35
N LYS A 128 -21.86 10.84 -2.57
CA LYS A 128 -22.94 10.84 -1.58
C LYS A 128 -22.65 11.94 -0.57
N THR A 129 -23.63 12.72 -0.17
CA THR A 129 -23.50 13.60 1.00
C THR A 129 -23.45 12.74 2.26
N ASP A 130 -22.43 12.92 3.08
CA ASP A 130 -22.40 12.34 4.43
C ASP A 130 -23.50 12.95 5.31
N THR A 131 -23.68 12.40 6.52
CA THR A 131 -24.64 12.89 7.53
C THR A 131 -24.40 14.35 7.97
N THR A 132 -23.30 14.97 7.53
CA THR A 132 -22.91 16.36 7.78
C THR A 132 -23.08 17.28 6.56
N GLY A 133 -23.61 16.76 5.45
CA GLY A 133 -23.83 17.51 4.20
C GLY A 133 -22.58 17.69 3.33
N LYS A 134 -21.48 16.99 3.60
CA LYS A 134 -20.25 17.05 2.79
C LYS A 134 -20.20 15.91 1.77
N LYS A 135 -19.64 16.18 0.60
CA LYS A 135 -19.35 15.16 -0.42
C LYS A 135 -18.44 14.07 0.19
N ALA A 136 -18.88 12.82 0.15
CA ALA A 136 -18.14 11.63 0.56
C ALA A 136 -17.76 10.78 -0.67
N CYS A 137 -16.61 10.13 -0.62
CA CYS A 137 -16.18 9.10 -1.56
C CYS A 137 -15.79 7.83 -0.79
N SER A 138 -15.67 6.70 -1.49
CA SER A 138 -15.12 5.48 -0.90
C SER A 138 -13.59 5.48 -0.93
N PHE A 139 -12.96 4.62 -0.12
CA PHE A 139 -11.51 4.43 -0.17
C PHE A 139 -11.03 3.93 -1.54
N HIS A 140 -11.79 3.04 -2.18
CA HIS A 140 -11.49 2.55 -3.53
C HIS A 140 -11.52 3.68 -4.56
N GLN A 141 -12.56 4.52 -4.54
CA GLN A 141 -12.65 5.69 -5.42
C GLN A 141 -11.51 6.68 -5.17
N ALA A 142 -11.17 6.93 -3.91
CA ALA A 142 -10.05 7.80 -3.58
C ALA A 142 -8.72 7.21 -4.07
N TYR A 143 -8.51 5.90 -3.93
CA TYR A 143 -7.33 5.19 -4.42
C TYR A 143 -7.22 5.28 -5.95
N GLU A 144 -8.28 4.97 -6.68
CA GLU A 144 -8.32 5.08 -8.15
C GLU A 144 -8.02 6.51 -8.61
N ILE A 145 -8.64 7.54 -8.02
CA ILE A 145 -8.40 8.93 -8.43
C ILE A 145 -6.95 9.37 -8.15
N ILE A 146 -6.34 8.89 -7.07
CA ILE A 146 -4.97 9.25 -6.69
C ILE A 146 -3.95 8.51 -7.56
N PHE A 147 -4.14 7.21 -7.81
CA PHE A 147 -3.15 6.34 -8.43
C PHE A 147 -3.43 5.97 -9.90
N GLU A 148 -4.69 5.99 -10.34
CA GLU A 148 -5.16 5.64 -11.69
C GLU A 148 -5.56 6.90 -12.46
N GLN A 149 -4.62 7.82 -12.59
CA GLN A 149 -4.83 9.08 -13.30
C GLN A 149 -4.84 8.87 -14.82
N GLY A 150 -5.79 9.49 -15.51
CA GLY A 150 -5.76 9.61 -16.97
C GLY A 150 -4.54 10.39 -17.47
N LEU A 151 -4.35 10.45 -18.80
CA LEU A 151 -3.18 11.09 -19.42
C LEU A 151 -2.93 12.52 -18.91
N LEU A 152 -3.99 13.33 -18.80
CA LEU A 152 -3.89 14.70 -18.31
C LEU A 152 -3.43 14.75 -16.84
N GLY A 153 -3.93 13.85 -15.98
CA GLY A 153 -3.47 13.76 -14.60
C GLY A 153 -1.99 13.36 -14.50
N LYS A 154 -1.56 12.35 -15.29
CA LYS A 154 -0.14 11.94 -15.37
C LYS A 154 0.76 13.11 -15.80
N ILE A 155 0.35 13.90 -16.80
CA ILE A 155 1.06 15.11 -17.24
C ILE A 155 1.13 16.14 -16.11
N LEU A 156 0.00 16.46 -15.48
CA LEU A 156 -0.08 17.45 -14.40
C LEU A 156 0.77 17.04 -13.19
N LEU A 157 0.77 15.76 -12.84
CA LEU A 157 1.57 15.21 -11.76
C LEU A 157 3.07 15.30 -12.06
N PHE A 158 3.49 14.93 -13.28
CA PHE A 158 4.88 15.06 -13.69
C PHE A 158 5.33 16.53 -13.68
N ALA A 159 4.53 17.41 -14.28
CA ALA A 159 4.77 18.84 -14.32
C ALA A 159 4.83 19.45 -12.91
N ASN A 160 4.03 18.93 -11.97
CA ASN A 160 4.03 19.35 -10.57
C ASN A 160 5.37 19.14 -9.85
N GLY A 161 6.15 18.15 -10.28
CA GLY A 161 7.52 17.95 -9.79
C GLY A 161 8.47 19.11 -10.12
N PHE A 162 8.15 19.94 -11.12
CA PHE A 162 8.92 21.10 -11.57
C PHE A 162 8.32 22.42 -11.08
N PHE A 163 7.03 22.61 -11.27
CA PHE A 163 6.30 23.82 -10.87
C PHE A 163 4.97 23.44 -10.21
N PRO A 164 4.54 24.10 -9.13
CA PRO A 164 3.33 23.72 -8.41
C PRO A 164 2.09 24.02 -9.26
N PHE A 165 1.62 23.06 -10.06
CA PHE A 165 0.49 23.22 -10.97
C PHE A 165 -0.85 22.84 -10.35
N ARG A 166 -0.84 22.35 -9.09
CA ARG A 166 -2.04 21.88 -8.39
C ARG A 166 -3.04 22.97 -8.00
N TRP A 167 -2.64 24.25 -7.98
CA TRP A 167 -3.57 25.37 -7.76
C TRP A 167 -4.43 25.70 -8.99
N MET A 168 -4.05 25.23 -10.19
CA MET A 168 -4.80 25.54 -11.41
C MET A 168 -6.20 24.91 -11.36
N PRO A 169 -7.26 25.63 -11.82
CA PRO A 169 -8.66 25.24 -11.68
C PRO A 169 -9.10 24.12 -12.64
N ILE A 170 -8.27 23.10 -12.85
CA ILE A 170 -8.50 21.94 -13.73
C ILE A 170 -9.31 20.87 -12.97
N GLN A 171 -10.24 20.19 -13.65
CA GLN A 171 -11.13 19.20 -13.03
C GLN A 171 -10.36 18.05 -12.37
N GLU A 172 -9.30 17.56 -13.02
CA GLU A 172 -8.40 16.51 -12.54
C GLU A 172 -7.69 16.92 -11.24
N ASN A 173 -7.19 18.16 -11.18
CA ASN A 173 -6.58 18.71 -9.96
C ASN A 173 -7.61 18.80 -8.82
N ARG A 174 -8.83 19.28 -9.12
CA ARG A 174 -9.90 19.39 -8.11
C ARG A 174 -10.28 18.02 -7.54
N LYS A 175 -10.44 17.01 -8.40
CA LYS A 175 -10.74 15.62 -7.99
C LYS A 175 -9.62 15.06 -7.13
N TYR A 176 -8.37 15.19 -7.56
CA TYR A 176 -7.21 14.71 -6.80
C TYR A 176 -7.11 15.37 -5.43
N MET A 177 -7.22 16.71 -5.38
CA MET A 177 -7.11 17.46 -4.13
C MET A 177 -8.23 17.08 -3.16
N PHE A 178 -9.46 16.93 -3.67
CA PHE A 178 -10.59 16.46 -2.87
C PHE A 178 -10.33 15.07 -2.27
N CYS A 179 -9.91 14.09 -3.07
CA CYS A 179 -9.66 12.73 -2.59
C CYS A 179 -8.50 12.66 -1.60
N THR A 180 -7.40 13.38 -1.87
CA THR A 180 -6.24 13.44 -0.97
C THR A 180 -6.61 14.06 0.38
N ASP A 181 -7.40 15.13 0.36
CA ASP A 181 -7.87 15.82 1.55
C ASP A 181 -8.91 14.98 2.33
N TRP A 182 -9.78 14.27 1.61
CA TRP A 182 -10.71 13.31 2.21
C TRP A 182 -9.98 12.17 2.92
N VAL A 183 -9.02 11.49 2.27
CA VAL A 183 -8.22 10.42 2.88
C VAL A 183 -7.50 10.95 4.12
N ARG A 184 -6.89 12.15 4.05
CA ARG A 184 -6.21 12.77 5.18
C ARG A 184 -7.14 12.96 6.38
N ARG A 185 -8.35 13.46 6.17
CA ARG A 185 -9.34 13.63 7.25
C ARG A 185 -9.73 12.30 7.87
N VAL A 186 -10.02 11.29 7.06
CA VAL A 186 -10.41 9.97 7.57
C VAL A 186 -9.28 9.40 8.44
N LEU A 187 -8.04 9.42 7.95
CA LEU A 187 -6.88 8.95 8.70
C LEU A 187 -6.67 9.73 10.01
N GLN A 188 -6.78 11.06 9.98
CA GLN A 188 -6.65 11.89 11.18
C GLN A 188 -7.73 11.57 12.22
N GLN A 189 -8.98 11.38 11.78
CA GLN A 189 -10.07 10.98 12.66
C GLN A 189 -9.82 9.60 13.28
N THR A 190 -9.45 8.61 12.46
CA THR A 190 -9.14 7.25 12.93
C THR A 190 -7.99 7.25 13.93
N ILE A 191 -6.93 8.02 13.70
CA ILE A 191 -5.80 8.16 14.63
C ILE A 191 -6.26 8.80 15.95
N SER A 192 -7.08 9.86 15.88
CA SER A 192 -7.61 10.55 17.06
C SER A 192 -8.46 9.60 17.92
N ASP A 193 -9.40 8.89 17.29
CA ASP A 193 -10.27 7.92 17.96
C ASP A 193 -9.46 6.78 18.57
N ARG A 194 -8.42 6.31 17.87
CA ARG A 194 -7.54 5.26 18.37
C ARG A 194 -6.76 5.71 19.59
N ARG A 195 -6.18 6.90 19.56
CA ARG A 195 -5.45 7.48 20.70
C ARG A 195 -6.35 7.61 21.93
N ALA A 196 -7.60 8.05 21.74
CA ALA A 196 -8.58 8.14 22.82
C ALA A 196 -8.89 6.76 23.43
N LYS A 197 -9.13 5.74 22.59
CA LYS A 197 -9.39 4.36 23.03
C LYS A 197 -8.21 3.75 23.81
N VAL A 198 -6.98 3.90 23.31
CA VAL A 198 -5.77 3.39 23.99
C VAL A 198 -5.55 4.10 25.32
N LYS A 199 -5.71 5.43 25.37
CA LYS A 199 -5.61 6.21 26.62
C LYS A 199 -6.64 5.76 27.65
N ASN A 200 -7.90 5.55 27.24
CA ASN A 200 -8.94 5.04 28.12
C ASN A 200 -8.59 3.63 28.61
N LYS A 201 -8.16 2.73 27.73
CA LYS A 201 -7.74 1.36 28.10
C LYS A 201 -6.59 1.37 29.13
N MET A 202 -5.59 2.25 28.96
CA MET A 202 -4.50 2.42 29.93
C MET A 202 -4.98 2.97 31.29
N ALA A 203 -6.02 3.81 31.31
CA ALA A 203 -6.61 4.33 32.54
C ALA A 203 -7.43 3.26 33.29
N PHE A 204 -8.10 2.34 32.58
CA PHE A 204 -8.93 1.28 33.16
C PHE A 204 -8.16 -0.01 33.52
N ASN A 205 -7.03 -0.32 32.87
CA ASN A 205 -6.26 -1.56 33.07
C ASN A 205 -5.37 -1.61 34.34
N LYS A 206 -5.74 -0.91 35.42
CA LYS A 206 -5.08 -1.11 36.73
C LYS A 206 -5.52 -2.38 37.46
N THR A 207 -6.53 -3.12 36.98
CA THR A 207 -7.14 -4.18 37.79
C THR A 207 -7.56 -5.49 37.12
N GLU A 208 -7.62 -5.66 35.80
CA GLU A 208 -7.99 -6.96 35.22
C GLU A 208 -7.21 -7.34 33.96
N HIS A 209 -6.66 -8.55 33.99
CA HIS A 209 -5.82 -9.14 32.95
C HIS A 209 -6.61 -10.15 32.13
N ASN A 210 -7.69 -9.71 31.44
CA ASN A 210 -8.39 -10.61 30.51
C ASN A 210 -9.32 -9.87 29.54
N GLN A 211 -8.83 -9.35 28.40
CA GLN A 211 -9.68 -9.21 27.19
C GLN A 211 -8.93 -8.83 25.91
N LYS A 212 -9.15 -9.68 24.89
CA LYS A 212 -8.83 -9.60 23.44
C LYS A 212 -7.74 -8.59 23.03
N ASP A 213 -6.57 -9.15 22.70
CA ASP A 213 -5.49 -8.47 21.99
C ASP A 213 -6.01 -7.62 20.83
N SER A 214 -5.47 -6.40 20.74
CA SER A 214 -5.66 -5.56 19.57
C SER A 214 -5.19 -6.29 18.31
N ARG A 215 -5.97 -6.21 17.22
CA ARG A 215 -5.74 -6.94 15.98
C ARG A 215 -5.44 -6.04 14.78
N ASP A 216 -5.07 -4.79 15.00
CA ASP A 216 -4.66 -3.89 13.92
C ASP A 216 -3.36 -3.16 14.22
N LEU A 217 -2.64 -2.86 13.14
CA LEU A 217 -1.31 -2.26 13.17
C LEU A 217 -1.32 -0.83 13.72
N LEU A 218 -2.37 -0.05 13.44
CA LEU A 218 -2.47 1.32 13.95
C LEU A 218 -2.46 1.34 15.48
N THR A 219 -3.11 0.37 16.12
CA THR A 219 -3.05 0.23 17.57
C THR A 219 -1.65 -0.09 18.05
N PHE A 220 -0.95 -1.04 17.42
CA PHE A 220 0.43 -1.37 17.79
C PHE A 220 1.33 -0.14 17.69
N ILE A 221 1.16 0.70 16.66
CA ILE A 221 1.90 1.95 16.49
C ILE A 221 1.56 2.95 17.62
N VAL A 222 0.29 3.13 17.96
CA VAL A 222 -0.12 4.05 19.03
C VAL A 222 0.38 3.58 20.40
N GLU A 223 0.29 2.29 20.70
CA GLU A 223 0.81 1.70 21.94
C GLU A 223 2.33 1.88 22.05
N GLU A 224 3.07 1.69 20.95
CA GLU A 224 4.53 1.82 20.96
C GLU A 224 5.02 3.28 21.02
N THR A 225 4.35 4.20 20.31
CA THR A 225 4.70 5.64 20.35
C THR A 225 4.51 6.27 21.72
N THR A 226 3.65 5.69 22.57
CA THR A 226 3.54 6.09 23.98
C THR A 226 4.69 5.61 24.86
N SER A 227 5.56 4.73 24.36
CA SER A 227 6.55 4.03 25.17
C SER A 227 7.99 4.55 25.00
N HIS A 228 8.48 4.96 23.82
CA HIS A 228 9.93 5.23 23.64
C HIS A 228 10.25 6.27 22.53
N TYR A 229 10.99 7.34 22.88
CA TYR A 229 11.67 8.25 21.91
C TYR A 229 13.13 8.48 22.32
N ARG A 230 14.11 8.09 21.47
CA ARG A 230 15.48 8.66 21.42
C ARG A 230 16.05 8.58 20.00
N ALA A 231 16.68 9.65 19.55
CA ALA A 231 17.31 9.83 18.23
C ALA A 231 18.86 9.83 18.31
N ALA A 232 19.53 9.58 17.18
CA ALA A 232 20.95 9.90 16.93
C ALA A 232 21.04 10.35 15.44
N ALA A 233 21.65 11.47 15.03
CA ALA A 233 22.93 12.14 15.33
C ALA A 233 24.12 11.55 14.52
N GLU A 234 24.46 12.24 13.41
CA GLU A 234 25.79 12.36 12.75
C GLU A 234 26.11 11.68 11.40
N GLU A 235 27.06 12.34 10.70
CA GLU A 235 27.56 12.17 9.31
C GLU A 235 28.66 11.11 9.18
N VAL A 236 28.84 10.54 7.97
CA VAL A 236 29.85 9.51 7.69
C VAL A 236 30.58 9.74 6.36
N THR A 237 31.89 9.55 6.39
CA THR A 237 32.81 9.41 5.24
C THR A 237 33.07 7.92 4.99
N ILE A 238 33.13 7.48 3.72
CA ILE A 238 33.38 6.07 3.39
C ILE A 238 34.62 5.97 2.50
N ASP A 239 35.62 5.22 3.00
CA ASP A 239 36.81 4.75 2.28
C ASP A 239 37.55 5.79 1.43
N GLY A 240 37.76 6.98 2.00
CA GLY A 240 38.69 7.98 1.45
C GLY A 240 38.22 8.68 0.15
N VAL A 241 37.06 8.34 -0.40
CA VAL A 241 36.56 8.94 -1.64
C VAL A 241 35.36 9.85 -1.37
N ARG A 242 35.54 11.14 -1.66
CA ARG A 242 34.51 12.17 -1.55
C ARG A 242 33.56 12.07 -2.75
N ILE A 243 32.28 11.77 -2.49
CA ILE A 243 31.25 11.71 -3.53
C ILE A 243 30.51 13.06 -3.58
N PRO A 244 30.60 13.83 -4.69
CA PRO A 244 29.97 15.14 -4.80
C PRO A 244 28.43 15.05 -4.90
N LYS A 245 27.78 16.09 -4.41
CA LYS A 245 26.33 16.27 -4.46
C LYS A 245 25.84 16.40 -5.91
N GLY A 246 24.92 15.52 -6.34
CA GLY A 246 24.15 15.72 -7.58
C GLY A 246 24.16 14.59 -8.61
N THR A 247 24.84 13.47 -8.37
CA THR A 247 24.90 12.36 -9.33
C THR A 247 23.60 11.52 -9.32
N ILE A 248 23.01 11.31 -10.49
CA ILE A 248 21.75 10.57 -10.69
C ILE A 248 22.07 9.20 -11.29
N VAL A 249 21.53 8.11 -10.72
CA VAL A 249 21.59 6.75 -11.28
C VAL A 249 20.23 6.09 -11.12
N ASP A 250 19.78 5.38 -12.16
CA ASP A 250 18.50 4.66 -12.25
C ASP A 250 18.74 3.14 -12.23
N ILE A 251 17.84 2.34 -11.65
CA ILE A 251 17.95 0.87 -11.60
C ILE A 251 16.64 0.24 -12.06
N VAL A 252 16.72 -0.51 -13.15
CA VAL A 252 15.61 -1.30 -13.70
C VAL A 252 15.64 -2.72 -13.08
N PRO A 253 14.52 -3.29 -12.62
CA PRO A 253 14.43 -4.67 -12.15
C PRO A 253 14.70 -5.66 -13.29
N LEU A 254 15.46 -6.72 -13.03
CA LEU A 254 15.74 -7.79 -14.00
C LEU A 254 14.81 -8.99 -13.75
N THR A 255 14.22 -9.52 -14.82
CA THR A 255 13.41 -10.75 -14.84
C THR A 255 14.20 -11.89 -15.47
N GLY A 256 14.18 -13.09 -14.86
CA GLY A 256 14.80 -14.30 -15.38
C GLY A 256 14.78 -15.46 -14.38
N ASP A 257 14.59 -16.69 -14.87
CA ASP A 257 14.36 -17.89 -14.07
C ASP A 257 15.65 -18.47 -13.48
N GLN A 258 15.55 -18.79 -12.17
CA GLN A 258 16.59 -19.27 -11.26
C GLN A 258 17.62 -18.23 -10.81
N LEU A 259 17.32 -17.62 -9.66
CA LEU A 259 18.04 -16.47 -9.13
C LEU A 259 18.60 -16.76 -7.72
N PRO A 260 19.89 -16.49 -7.46
CA PRO A 260 20.49 -16.56 -6.11
C PRO A 260 19.77 -15.63 -5.11
N PRO A 261 19.97 -15.75 -3.78
CA PRO A 261 19.13 -15.12 -2.74
C PRO A 261 18.91 -13.60 -2.85
N TYR A 262 19.79 -12.92 -3.57
CA TYR A 262 19.83 -11.48 -3.83
C TYR A 262 19.32 -11.08 -5.21
N ALA A 263 18.75 -12.01 -5.98
CA ALA A 263 18.24 -11.70 -7.31
C ALA A 263 16.70 -11.63 -7.37
N PHE A 264 15.99 -12.16 -6.37
CA PHE A 264 14.59 -11.77 -6.12
C PHE A 264 14.50 -10.39 -5.45
N GLN A 265 14.44 -9.35 -6.29
CA GLN A 265 14.53 -7.94 -5.87
C GLN A 265 13.18 -7.23 -5.72
N ALA A 266 12.06 -7.95 -5.78
CA ALA A 266 10.71 -7.36 -5.69
C ALA A 266 10.47 -6.57 -4.38
N PHE A 267 11.17 -6.93 -3.30
CA PHE A 267 11.11 -6.24 -2.01
C PHE A 267 12.33 -5.39 -1.70
N VAL A 268 13.30 -5.31 -2.62
CA VAL A 268 14.63 -4.71 -2.40
C VAL A 268 15.37 -5.42 -1.24
N SER A 269 16.67 -5.22 -1.11
CA SER A 269 17.49 -5.74 -0.01
C SER A 269 18.14 -4.62 0.80
N GLY A 270 18.77 -4.97 1.92
CA GLY A 270 19.48 -4.02 2.79
C GLY A 270 18.57 -3.02 3.53
N SER A 271 19.12 -1.85 3.88
CA SER A 271 18.45 -0.90 4.80
C SER A 271 17.16 -0.30 4.25
N ARG A 272 16.94 -0.37 2.93
CA ARG A 272 15.72 0.07 2.24
C ARG A 272 14.78 -1.06 1.85
N MET A 273 15.04 -2.30 2.29
CA MET A 273 14.13 -3.42 2.04
C MET A 273 12.72 -3.09 2.53
N CYS A 274 11.71 -3.53 1.79
CA CYS A 274 10.31 -3.34 2.14
C CYS A 274 10.03 -3.83 3.57
N ILE A 275 9.61 -2.90 4.43
CA ILE A 275 9.29 -3.20 5.83
C ILE A 275 8.03 -4.06 5.95
N GLY A 276 7.12 -3.96 4.97
CA GLY A 276 5.90 -4.76 4.88
C GLY A 276 6.08 -6.14 4.24
N LYS A 277 7.31 -6.58 3.92
CA LYS A 277 7.55 -7.85 3.22
C LYS A 277 6.86 -9.04 3.91
N ASN A 278 7.05 -9.20 5.21
CA ASN A 278 6.46 -10.33 5.94
C ASN A 278 4.94 -10.26 6.02
N TYR A 279 4.39 -9.05 6.08
CA TYR A 279 2.95 -8.80 6.08
C TYR A 279 2.34 -9.26 4.74
N VAL A 280 2.90 -8.79 3.61
CA VAL A 280 2.39 -9.12 2.26
C VAL A 280 2.57 -10.61 1.96
N MET A 281 3.70 -11.20 2.37
CA MET A 281 3.93 -12.63 2.16
C MET A 281 2.96 -13.51 2.96
N LEU A 282 2.52 -13.09 4.15
CA LEU A 282 1.51 -13.82 4.91
C LEU A 282 0.12 -13.67 4.27
N ASP A 283 -0.24 -12.44 3.91
CA ASP A 283 -1.49 -12.11 3.25
C ASP A 283 -1.68 -12.90 1.94
N MET A 284 -0.70 -12.84 1.04
CA MET A 284 -0.71 -13.61 -0.22
C MET A 284 -0.85 -15.12 0.02
N LYS A 285 -0.23 -15.66 1.06
CA LYS A 285 -0.37 -17.09 1.40
C LYS A 285 -1.78 -17.42 1.85
N CYS A 286 -2.38 -16.60 2.72
CA CYS A 286 -3.77 -16.78 3.15
C CYS A 286 -4.74 -16.73 1.96
N MET A 287 -4.54 -15.78 1.05
CA MET A 287 -5.35 -15.68 -0.18
C MET A 287 -5.20 -16.93 -1.05
N LEU A 288 -3.96 -17.35 -1.33
CA LEU A 288 -3.71 -18.51 -2.19
C LEU A 288 -4.21 -19.82 -1.58
N ILE A 289 -4.06 -20.02 -0.27
CA ILE A 289 -4.55 -21.22 0.43
C ILE A 289 -6.07 -21.34 0.32
N GLU A 290 -6.80 -20.22 0.42
CA GLU A 290 -8.26 -20.23 0.30
C GLU A 290 -8.73 -20.33 -1.16
N MET A 291 -7.98 -19.75 -2.10
CA MET A 291 -8.41 -19.57 -3.49
C MET A 291 -8.00 -20.72 -4.42
N VAL A 292 -6.75 -21.19 -4.34
CA VAL A 292 -6.20 -22.22 -5.26
C VAL A 292 -6.96 -23.55 -5.21
N PRO A 293 -7.42 -24.05 -4.04
CA PRO A 293 -8.20 -25.28 -4.01
C PRO A 293 -9.61 -25.14 -4.60
N ARG A 294 -10.13 -23.91 -4.74
CA ARG A 294 -11.51 -23.63 -5.15
C ARG A 294 -11.66 -23.24 -6.61
N PHE A 295 -10.64 -22.60 -7.19
CA PHE A 295 -10.75 -21.97 -8.51
C PHE A 295 -9.57 -22.31 -9.41
N ARG A 296 -9.87 -22.57 -10.68
CA ARG A 296 -8.92 -22.57 -11.79
C ARG A 296 -9.06 -21.26 -12.55
N PHE A 297 -7.96 -20.50 -12.65
CA PHE A 297 -7.89 -19.27 -13.43
C PHE A 297 -7.41 -19.60 -14.84
N CYS A 298 -8.28 -19.41 -15.82
CA CYS A 298 -7.99 -19.65 -17.23
C CYS A 298 -7.73 -18.32 -17.93
N ALA A 299 -6.66 -18.26 -18.73
CA ALA A 299 -6.33 -17.08 -19.51
C ALA A 299 -7.43 -16.76 -20.53
N VAL A 300 -7.67 -15.47 -20.75
CA VAL A 300 -8.52 -14.96 -21.81
C VAL A 300 -7.62 -14.38 -22.91
N ASP A 301 -7.90 -14.71 -24.17
CA ASP A 301 -7.15 -14.19 -25.31
C ASP A 301 -7.55 -12.74 -25.59
N LYS A 302 -6.99 -11.84 -24.77
CA LYS A 302 -7.17 -10.38 -24.85
C LYS A 302 -5.82 -9.70 -24.68
N PRO A 303 -5.60 -8.56 -25.36
CA PRO A 303 -4.35 -7.82 -25.23
C PRO A 303 -4.22 -7.25 -23.82
N LEU A 304 -3.15 -7.66 -23.13
CA LEU A 304 -2.74 -7.11 -21.85
C LEU A 304 -1.78 -5.94 -22.08
N THR A 305 -2.03 -4.80 -21.45
CA THR A 305 -1.10 -3.66 -21.45
C THR A 305 -0.60 -3.40 -20.04
N ILE A 306 0.65 -2.96 -19.91
CA ILE A 306 1.20 -2.51 -18.63
C ILE A 306 1.27 -0.99 -18.68
N GLU A 307 0.57 -0.33 -17.77
CA GLU A 307 0.63 1.12 -17.66
C GLU A 307 2.00 1.58 -17.18
N ASN A 308 2.69 2.31 -18.06
CA ASN A 308 4.00 2.92 -17.81
C ASN A 308 4.12 4.19 -18.68
N PRO A 309 4.40 5.39 -18.12
CA PRO A 309 4.75 5.68 -16.73
C PRO A 309 3.55 5.71 -15.77
N GLY A 310 3.78 5.19 -14.56
CA GLY A 310 2.86 5.20 -13.42
C GLY A 310 3.64 5.08 -12.10
N PHE A 311 3.00 5.37 -10.96
CA PHE A 311 3.65 5.20 -9.65
C PHE A 311 3.98 3.74 -9.32
N ALA A 312 3.16 2.83 -9.82
CA ALA A 312 3.38 1.41 -9.82
C ALA A 312 3.01 0.88 -11.21
N MET A 313 3.74 -0.14 -11.68
CA MET A 313 3.37 -0.85 -12.89
C MET A 313 2.04 -1.56 -12.64
N ARG A 314 1.03 -1.24 -13.44
CA ARG A 314 -0.31 -1.79 -13.32
C ARG A 314 -0.71 -2.45 -14.63
N PRO A 315 -1.20 -3.70 -14.62
CA PRO A 315 -1.81 -4.29 -15.79
C PRO A 315 -3.20 -3.69 -16.06
N THR A 316 -3.52 -3.45 -17.33
CA THR A 316 -4.84 -3.05 -17.79
C THR A 316 -5.32 -4.08 -18.83
N GLY A 317 -6.53 -4.59 -18.62
CA GLY A 317 -7.10 -5.69 -19.43
C GLY A 317 -6.69 -7.09 -18.95
N LEU A 318 -6.27 -7.26 -17.68
CA LEU A 318 -5.96 -8.57 -17.11
C LEU A 318 -7.24 -9.32 -16.74
N GLU A 319 -7.91 -9.84 -17.76
CA GLU A 319 -9.09 -10.67 -17.59
C GLU A 319 -8.73 -12.15 -17.42
N ALA A 320 -9.48 -12.83 -16.54
CA ALA A 320 -9.40 -14.29 -16.39
C ALA A 320 -10.80 -14.89 -16.36
N ARG A 321 -10.91 -16.13 -16.86
CA ARG A 321 -12.08 -16.96 -16.68
C ARG A 321 -11.90 -17.86 -15.46
N LEU A 322 -12.82 -17.78 -14.52
CA LEU A 322 -12.89 -18.62 -13.33
C LEU A 322 -13.68 -19.89 -13.63
N GLU A 323 -13.08 -21.03 -13.29
CA GLU A 323 -13.77 -22.31 -13.21
C GLU A 323 -13.69 -22.83 -11.79
N LYS A 324 -14.81 -23.34 -11.25
CA LYS A 324 -14.79 -23.98 -9.93
C LYS A 324 -14.18 -25.35 -10.01
N ILE A 325 -13.28 -25.65 -9.08
CA ILE A 325 -12.72 -26.99 -8.90
C ILE A 325 -13.75 -27.77 -8.09
N VAL A 326 -14.42 -28.73 -8.73
CA VAL A 326 -15.27 -29.70 -8.04
C VAL A 326 -14.35 -30.76 -7.47
N SER A 327 -14.02 -30.68 -6.18
CA SER A 327 -13.40 -31.79 -5.47
C SER A 327 -14.40 -32.94 -5.37
N PHE A 328 -14.05 -34.10 -5.93
CA PHE A 328 -14.83 -35.34 -5.82
C PHE A 328 -14.89 -35.87 -4.38
#